data_AF-A0A951GUV9-F1
#
_entry.id   AF-A0A951GUV9-F1
#
_cell.length_a   1.000
_cell.length_b   1.000
_cell.length_c   1.000
_cell.angle_alpha   90.00
_cell.angle_beta   90.00
_cell.angle_gamma   90.00
#
_symmetry.space_group_name_H-M   'P 1'
#
loop_
_entity.id
_entity.type
_entity.pdbx_description
1 polymer ?
#
loop_
_entity_poly.entity_id
_entity_poly.type
_entity_poly.pdbx_seq_one_letter_code
_entity_poly.pdbx_strand_id
1 'polypeptide(L)'
;MPNALSASEMTDLYCALAGPLERLVRGSVRASDAVVEDACQSAWSRLVDHCARVRRDTALGWLAKTALREAFRLSRCERREQSLPDLLTAAGSASTGPPTLPVDELVYQRARLEQIGQLPARQQRLVWLHGLGLSYAEMALHTGDSARTVERQLLRAKRALRQLDAE
;
A
#
# COMPACT_ATOMS: atom_id res chain seq x y z
N MET A 1 -24.47 19.92 -7.27
CA MET A 1 -24.86 18.73 -8.06
C MET A 1 -23.82 17.66 -7.79
N PRO A 2 -24.17 16.47 -7.27
CA PRO A 2 -23.17 15.45 -7.00
C PRO A 2 -22.70 14.88 -8.33
N ASN A 3 -21.42 15.11 -8.64
CA ASN A 3 -20.75 14.59 -9.83
C ASN A 3 -20.46 13.10 -9.59
N ALA A 4 -21.49 12.26 -9.71
CA ALA A 4 -21.34 10.82 -9.63
C ALA A 4 -20.61 10.34 -10.89
N LEU A 5 -19.56 9.53 -10.72
CA LEU A 5 -18.86 8.90 -11.84
C LEU A 5 -19.88 8.09 -12.66
N SER A 6 -20.06 8.44 -13.93
CA SER A 6 -20.85 7.63 -14.87
C SER A 6 -20.22 6.25 -15.07
N ALA A 7 -21.00 5.29 -15.56
CA ALA A 7 -20.51 3.93 -15.82
C ALA A 7 -19.30 3.92 -16.78
N SER A 8 -19.28 4.79 -17.81
CA SER A 8 -18.14 4.92 -18.73
C SER A 8 -16.90 5.45 -18.01
N GLU A 9 -17.06 6.49 -17.19
CA GLU A 9 -15.93 7.07 -16.45
C GLU A 9 -15.35 6.09 -15.43
N MET A 10 -16.19 5.23 -14.86
CA MET A 10 -15.78 4.14 -13.96
C MET A 10 -14.98 3.07 -14.71
N THR A 11 -15.44 2.65 -15.90
CA THR A 11 -14.70 1.72 -16.75
C THR A 11 -13.32 2.28 -17.14
N ASP A 12 -13.27 3.54 -17.56
CA ASP A 12 -12.00 4.20 -17.89
C ASP A 12 -11.05 4.26 -16.68
N LEU A 13 -11.61 4.53 -15.51
CA LEU A 13 -10.86 4.56 -14.25
C LEU A 13 -10.33 3.17 -13.90
N TYR A 14 -11.13 2.13 -14.07
CA TYR A 14 -10.74 0.74 -13.84
C TYR A 14 -9.59 0.33 -14.76
N CYS A 15 -9.74 0.54 -16.08
CA CYS A 15 -8.70 0.24 -17.06
C CYS A 15 -7.38 0.97 -16.75
N ALA A 16 -7.46 2.22 -16.28
CA ALA A 16 -6.27 3.00 -15.95
C ALA A 16 -5.59 2.56 -14.64
N LEU A 17 -6.36 2.13 -13.62
CA LEU A 17 -5.85 1.97 -12.26
C LEU A 17 -5.76 0.53 -11.77
N ALA A 18 -6.40 -0.45 -12.40
CA ALA A 18 -6.42 -1.84 -11.93
C ALA A 18 -5.01 -2.43 -11.79
N GLY A 19 -4.21 -2.41 -12.87
CA GLY A 19 -2.83 -2.91 -12.85
C GLY A 19 -1.89 -2.14 -11.92
N PRO A 20 -1.89 -0.80 -11.90
CA PRO A 20 -1.15 -0.02 -10.90
C PRO A 20 -1.53 -0.35 -9.45
N LEU A 21 -2.83 -0.48 -9.14
CA LEU A 21 -3.31 -0.81 -7.81
C LEU A 21 -2.86 -2.21 -7.38
N GLU A 22 -3.01 -3.21 -8.24
CA GLU A 22 -2.62 -4.58 -7.91
C GLU A 22 -1.12 -4.68 -7.60
N ARG A 23 -0.26 -4.08 -8.45
CA ARG A 23 1.20 -4.05 -8.21
C ARG A 23 1.56 -3.38 -6.90
N LEU A 24 0.88 -2.29 -6.56
CA LEU A 24 1.09 -1.54 -5.32
C LEU A 24 0.72 -2.41 -4.11
N VAL A 25 -0.46 -3.03 -4.12
CA VAL A 25 -0.93 -3.89 -3.03
C VAL A 25 -0.02 -5.11 -2.88
N ARG A 26 0.31 -5.78 -3.98
CA ARG A 26 1.22 -6.93 -4.02
C ARG A 26 2.61 -6.62 -3.46
N GLY A 27 3.17 -5.45 -3.80
CA GLY A 27 4.46 -5.01 -3.27
C GLY A 27 4.43 -4.61 -1.79
N SER A 28 3.24 -4.36 -1.23
CA SER A 28 3.09 -3.83 0.13
C SER A 28 2.69 -4.88 1.18
N VAL A 29 2.25 -6.07 0.76
CA VAL A 29 1.77 -7.13 1.66
C VAL A 29 2.44 -8.45 1.33
N ARG A 30 2.71 -9.27 2.36
CA ARG A 30 3.03 -10.69 2.17
C ARG A 30 1.76 -11.50 2.33
N ALA A 31 1.15 -11.85 1.21
CA ALA A 31 -0.10 -12.60 1.14
C ALA A 31 -0.12 -13.44 -0.15
N SER A 32 -1.03 -14.40 -0.24
CA SER A 32 -1.30 -15.09 -1.49
C SER A 32 -1.88 -14.15 -2.55
N ASP A 33 -1.76 -14.55 -3.82
CA ASP A 33 -2.36 -13.84 -4.96
C ASP A 33 -3.86 -13.65 -4.78
N ALA A 34 -4.55 -14.66 -4.26
CA ALA A 34 -5.99 -14.60 -3.96
C ALA A 34 -6.33 -13.48 -2.97
N VAL A 35 -5.52 -13.31 -1.91
CA VAL A 35 -5.72 -12.21 -0.95
C VAL A 35 -5.51 -10.83 -1.58
N VAL A 36 -4.53 -10.70 -2.47
CA VAL A 36 -4.27 -9.43 -3.19
C VAL A 36 -5.43 -9.10 -4.13
N GLU A 37 -5.91 -10.09 -4.88
CA GLU A 37 -7.04 -9.97 -5.79
C GLU A 37 -8.32 -9.58 -5.03
N ASP A 38 -8.67 -10.31 -3.97
CA ASP A 38 -9.84 -10.05 -3.13
C ASP A 38 -9.81 -8.66 -2.50
N ALA A 39 -8.63 -8.21 -2.07
CA ALA A 39 -8.44 -6.89 -1.50
C ALA A 39 -8.65 -5.78 -2.54
N CYS A 40 -8.14 -5.97 -3.76
CA CYS A 40 -8.35 -5.02 -4.86
C CYS A 40 -9.81 -5.00 -5.29
N GLN A 41 -10.45 -6.16 -5.45
CA GLN A 41 -11.86 -6.29 -5.79
C GLN A 41 -12.74 -5.61 -4.73
N SER A 42 -12.47 -5.86 -3.45
CA SER A 42 -13.18 -5.22 -2.34
C SER A 42 -13.06 -3.69 -2.36
N ALA A 43 -11.88 -3.16 -2.73
CA ALA A 43 -11.70 -1.72 -2.87
C ALA A 43 -12.50 -1.15 -4.04
N TRP A 44 -12.52 -1.82 -5.20
CA TRP A 44 -13.33 -1.42 -6.35
C TRP A 44 -14.83 -1.47 -6.07
N SER A 45 -15.34 -2.52 -5.44
CA SER A 45 -16.75 -2.63 -5.06
C SER A 45 -17.17 -1.46 -4.16
N ARG A 46 -16.36 -1.15 -3.14
CA ARG A 46 -16.62 0.00 -2.27
C ARG A 46 -16.52 1.34 -2.99
N LEU A 47 -15.69 1.46 -4.02
CA LEU A 47 -15.63 2.68 -4.83
C LEU A 47 -16.92 2.86 -5.62
N VAL A 48 -17.47 1.79 -6.19
CA VAL A 48 -18.76 1.82 -6.90
C VAL A 48 -19.88 2.26 -5.94
N ASP A 49 -19.92 1.69 -4.73
CA ASP A 49 -20.93 2.04 -3.70
C ASP A 49 -20.81 3.49 -3.20
N HIS A 50 -19.64 4.11 -3.34
CA HIS A 50 -19.34 5.43 -2.80
C HIS A 50 -18.80 6.40 -3.86
N CYS A 51 -19.12 6.16 -5.14
CA CYS A 51 -18.51 6.85 -6.27
C CYS A 51 -18.76 8.37 -6.24
N ALA A 52 -19.87 8.82 -5.65
CA ALA A 52 -20.21 10.23 -5.49
C ALA A 52 -19.32 10.98 -4.47
N ARG A 53 -18.54 10.25 -3.65
CA ARG A 53 -17.69 10.83 -2.59
C ARG A 53 -16.20 10.86 -2.95
N VAL A 54 -15.78 10.13 -3.98
CA VAL A 54 -14.37 9.99 -4.35
C VAL A 54 -14.12 10.73 -5.65
N ARG A 55 -13.20 11.69 -5.62
CA ARG A 55 -12.81 12.45 -6.82
C ARG A 55 -11.78 11.67 -7.63
N ARG A 56 -11.85 11.76 -8.96
CA ARG A 56 -10.97 11.02 -9.90
C ARG A 56 -9.48 11.24 -9.64
N ASP A 57 -9.08 12.46 -9.29
CA ASP A 57 -7.70 12.84 -8.95
C ASP A 57 -7.19 12.24 -7.63
N THR A 58 -8.08 11.69 -6.80
CA THR A 58 -7.76 11.05 -5.51
C THR A 58 -8.11 9.56 -5.47
N ALA A 59 -8.60 9.02 -6.59
CA ALA A 59 -9.14 7.68 -6.64
C ALA A 59 -8.08 6.60 -6.38
N LEU A 60 -6.87 6.76 -6.92
CA LEU A 60 -5.77 5.81 -6.70
C LEU A 60 -5.36 5.77 -5.23
N GLY A 61 -5.11 6.92 -4.59
CA GLY A 61 -4.79 6.97 -3.17
C GLY A 61 -5.89 6.40 -2.28
N TRP A 62 -7.17 6.63 -2.63
CA TRP A 62 -8.31 6.06 -1.91
C TRP A 62 -8.38 4.53 -2.10
N LEU A 63 -8.24 4.04 -3.33
CA LEU A 63 -8.24 2.62 -3.67
C LEU A 63 -7.08 1.90 -2.99
N ALA A 64 -5.86 2.44 -3.07
CA ALA A 64 -4.68 1.89 -2.42
C ALA A 64 -4.88 1.78 -0.91
N LYS A 65 -5.37 2.84 -0.26
CA LYS A 65 -5.67 2.83 1.18
C LYS A 65 -6.70 1.75 1.54
N THR A 66 -7.78 1.65 0.76
CA THR A 66 -8.86 0.69 1.01
C THR A 66 -8.37 -0.73 0.79
N ALA A 67 -7.70 -1.01 -0.34
CA ALA A 67 -7.17 -2.31 -0.69
C ALA A 67 -6.09 -2.77 0.31
N LEU A 68 -5.16 -1.91 0.72
CA LEU A 68 -4.15 -2.28 1.72
C LEU A 68 -4.75 -2.66 3.07
N ARG A 69 -5.77 -1.92 3.52
CA ARG A 69 -6.49 -2.25 4.77
C ARG A 69 -7.16 -3.63 4.67
N GLU A 70 -7.80 -3.92 3.54
CA GLU A 70 -8.41 -5.22 3.29
C GLU A 70 -7.37 -6.33 3.18
N ALA A 71 -6.28 -6.11 2.45
CA ALA A 71 -5.18 -7.05 2.32
C ALA A 71 -4.59 -7.39 3.69
N PHE A 72 -4.24 -6.42 4.54
CA PHE A 72 -3.76 -6.71 5.90
C PHE A 72 -4.79 -7.42 6.79
N ARG A 73 -6.08 -7.15 6.60
CA ARG A 73 -7.15 -7.88 7.31
C ARG A 73 -7.20 -9.34 6.88
N LEU A 74 -7.18 -9.59 5.57
CA LEU A 74 -7.25 -10.92 4.95
C LEU A 74 -5.97 -11.72 5.21
N SER A 75 -4.77 -11.16 5.06
CA SER A 75 -3.49 -11.83 5.38
C SER A 75 -3.41 -12.27 6.84
N ARG A 76 -4.02 -11.51 7.76
CA ARG A 76 -4.12 -11.91 9.18
C ARG A 76 -5.15 -13.02 9.40
N CYS A 77 -6.16 -13.16 8.54
CA CYS A 77 -7.10 -14.28 8.57
C CYS A 77 -6.43 -15.54 8.03
N GLU A 78 -5.86 -15.44 6.83
CA GLU A 78 -5.11 -16.51 6.16
C GLU A 78 -4.02 -17.10 7.07
N ARG A 79 -3.21 -16.25 7.71
CA ARG A 79 -2.19 -16.70 8.67
C ARG A 79 -2.73 -17.39 9.93
N ARG A 80 -3.96 -17.07 10.34
CA ARG A 80 -4.61 -17.71 11.50
C ARG A 80 -5.26 -19.04 11.12
N GLU A 81 -5.71 -19.16 9.87
CA GLU A 81 -6.38 -20.34 9.34
C GLU A 81 -5.40 -21.40 8.81
N GLN A 82 -4.18 -21.00 8.46
CA GLN A 82 -3.08 -21.95 8.21
C GLN A 82 -2.78 -22.75 9.48
N SER A 83 -3.17 -24.03 9.49
CA SER A 83 -2.94 -24.92 10.63
C SER A 83 -1.47 -25.37 10.68
N LEU A 84 -0.97 -25.71 11.89
CA LEU A 84 0.40 -26.21 12.07
C LEU A 84 0.73 -27.44 11.19
N PRO A 85 -0.20 -28.39 10.98
CA PRO A 85 -0.05 -29.47 10.00
C PRO A 85 0.20 -28.99 8.55
N ASP A 86 -0.52 -27.98 8.08
CA ASP A 86 -0.39 -27.48 6.69
C ASP A 86 0.97 -26.82 6.43
N LEU A 87 1.52 -26.15 7.46
CA LEU A 87 2.88 -25.59 7.42
C LEU A 87 3.96 -26.68 7.34
N LEU A 88 3.74 -27.82 7.98
CA LEU A 88 4.67 -28.96 7.96
C LEU A 88 4.57 -29.75 6.64
N THR A 89 3.38 -29.89 6.06
CA THR A 89 3.19 -30.52 4.74
C THR A 89 3.79 -29.67 3.62
N ALA A 90 3.62 -28.34 3.68
CA ALA A 90 4.23 -27.40 2.73
C ALA A 90 5.78 -27.33 2.81
N ALA A 91 6.38 -27.78 3.91
CA ALA A 91 7.83 -27.90 4.04
C ALA A 91 8.41 -29.14 3.33
N GLY A 92 7.59 -30.16 3.04
CA GLY A 92 7.98 -31.40 2.37
C GLY A 92 7.73 -31.43 0.85
N SER A 93 6.74 -30.69 0.36
CA SER A 93 6.54 -30.42 -1.07
C SER A 93 7.19 -29.10 -1.43
N ALA A 94 7.94 -29.01 -2.54
CA ALA A 94 8.57 -27.76 -3.02
C ALA A 94 7.65 -26.54 -2.78
N SER A 95 8.09 -25.69 -1.86
CA SER A 95 7.30 -24.67 -1.18
C SER A 95 6.58 -23.70 -2.13
N THR A 96 5.25 -23.76 -2.12
CA THR A 96 4.35 -22.64 -2.51
C THR A 96 4.08 -21.71 -1.31
N GLY A 97 4.98 -21.66 -0.32
CA GLY A 97 4.96 -20.66 0.73
C GLY A 97 5.44 -19.30 0.19
N PRO A 98 5.02 -18.17 0.80
CA PRO A 98 5.53 -16.86 0.42
C PRO A 98 7.06 -16.88 0.48
N PRO A 99 7.76 -16.16 -0.43
CA PRO A 99 9.21 -16.15 -0.43
C PRO A 99 9.73 -15.78 0.96
N THR A 100 10.38 -16.73 1.62
CA THR A 100 11.18 -16.45 2.81
C THR A 100 12.32 -15.58 2.32
N LEU A 101 12.23 -14.28 2.57
CA LEU A 101 13.34 -13.38 2.29
C LEU A 101 14.59 -13.92 3.01
N PRO A 102 15.76 -13.92 2.34
CA PRO A 102 17.02 -14.24 3.00
C PRO A 102 17.15 -13.45 4.31
N VAL A 103 17.79 -14.04 5.32
CA VAL A 103 17.96 -13.40 6.64
C VAL A 103 18.58 -12.00 6.49
N ASP A 104 19.56 -11.85 5.60
CA ASP A 104 20.21 -10.56 5.33
C ASP A 104 19.23 -9.50 4.82
N GLU A 105 18.28 -9.88 3.96
CA GLU A 105 17.24 -8.99 3.46
C GLU A 105 16.24 -8.63 4.56
N LEU A 106 15.91 -9.56 5.46
CA LEU A 106 15.08 -9.25 6.63
C LEU A 106 15.76 -8.27 7.59
N VAL A 107 17.06 -8.46 7.85
CA VAL A 107 17.87 -7.57 8.68
C VAL A 107 17.94 -6.18 8.02
N TYR A 108 18.19 -6.13 6.71
CA TYR A 108 18.22 -4.89 5.94
C TYR A 108 16.88 -4.15 6.00
N GLN A 109 15.77 -4.85 5.77
CA GLN A 109 14.44 -4.25 5.86
C GLN A 109 14.12 -3.78 7.29
N ARG A 110 14.57 -4.51 8.32
CA ARG A 110 14.36 -4.09 9.70
C ARG A 110 15.13 -2.81 10.03
N ALA A 111 16.39 -2.73 9.63
CA ALA A 111 17.21 -1.53 9.78
C ALA A 111 16.59 -0.32 9.05
N ARG A 112 16.10 -0.52 7.83
CA ARG A 112 15.33 0.50 7.07
C ARG A 112 14.13 1.03 7.85
N LEU A 113 13.35 0.14 8.47
CA LEU A 113 12.19 0.53 9.27
C LEU A 113 12.59 1.35 10.51
N GLU A 114 13.70 1.00 11.14
CA GLU A 114 14.24 1.71 12.30
C GLU A 114 14.71 3.12 11.93
N GLN A 115 15.40 3.28 10.79
CA GLN A 115 15.80 4.59 10.26
C GLN A 115 14.57 5.48 9.97
N ILE A 116 13.49 4.92 9.39
CA ILE A 116 12.24 5.67 9.22
C ILE A 116 11.69 6.08 10.59
N GLY A 117 11.75 5.20 11.59
CA GLY A 117 11.33 5.48 12.97
C GLY A 117 12.07 6.65 13.64
N GLN A 118 13.28 7.00 13.19
CA GLN A 118 14.05 8.13 13.71
C GLN A 118 13.64 9.49 13.13
N LEU A 119 12.90 9.52 12.02
CA LEU A 119 12.44 10.77 11.42
C LEU A 119 11.38 11.45 12.32
N PRO A 120 11.19 12.78 12.24
CA PRO A 120 10.03 13.43 12.85
C PRO A 120 8.71 12.82 12.36
N ALA A 121 7.71 12.66 13.25
CA ALA A 121 6.44 11.98 12.94
C ALA A 121 5.74 12.47 11.66
N ARG A 122 5.87 13.77 11.35
CA ARG A 122 5.35 14.35 10.10
C ARG A 122 6.06 13.81 8.86
N GLN A 123 7.38 13.68 8.91
CA GLN A 123 8.20 13.15 7.82
C GLN A 123 7.99 11.64 7.67
N GLN A 124 7.90 10.88 8.77
CA GLN A 124 7.53 9.47 8.76
C GLN A 124 6.24 9.25 7.97
N ARG A 125 5.19 10.03 8.31
CA ARG A 125 3.89 9.95 7.64
C ARG A 125 4.01 10.17 6.13
N LEU A 126 4.77 11.16 5.69
CA LEU A 126 4.95 11.45 4.26
C LEU A 126 5.77 10.37 3.55
N VAL A 127 6.78 9.79 4.19
CA VAL A 127 7.53 8.64 3.64
C VAL A 127 6.60 7.44 3.46
N TRP A 128 5.73 7.16 4.45
CA TRP A 128 4.75 6.10 4.34
C TRP A 128 3.77 6.33 3.20
N LEU A 129 3.14 7.49 3.14
CA LEU A 129 2.19 7.81 2.06
C LEU A 129 2.85 7.74 0.68
N HIS A 130 4.10 8.19 0.56
CA HIS A 130 4.84 8.08 -0.70
C HIS A 130 5.17 6.62 -1.05
N GLY A 131 5.56 5.80 -0.06
CA GLY A 131 5.78 4.37 -0.24
C GLY A 131 4.51 3.61 -0.63
N LEU A 132 3.34 4.09 -0.18
CA LEU A 132 2.04 3.62 -0.62
C LEU A 132 1.60 4.18 -1.98
N GLY A 133 2.49 4.85 -2.72
CA GLY A 133 2.23 5.30 -4.10
C GLY A 133 1.40 6.58 -4.24
N LEU A 134 1.12 7.32 -3.17
CA LEU A 134 0.37 8.57 -3.29
C LEU A 134 1.22 9.66 -3.97
N SER A 135 0.58 10.41 -4.85
CA SER A 135 1.15 11.62 -5.45
C SER A 135 1.27 12.77 -4.44
N TYR A 136 2.08 13.79 -4.75
CA TYR A 136 2.22 14.95 -3.87
C TYR A 136 0.90 15.72 -3.67
N ALA A 137 0.01 15.72 -4.67
CA ALA A 137 -1.31 16.31 -4.58
C ALA A 137 -2.22 15.52 -3.62
N GLU A 138 -2.24 14.19 -3.74
CA GLU A 138 -3.01 13.32 -2.84
C GLU A 138 -2.48 13.37 -1.40
N MET A 139 -1.16 13.40 -1.23
CA MET A 139 -0.53 13.57 0.08
C MET A 139 -0.90 14.91 0.72
N ALA A 140 -0.88 16.00 -0.05
CA ALA A 140 -1.26 17.34 0.41
C ALA A 140 -2.72 17.37 0.89
N LEU A 141 -3.62 16.80 0.08
CA LEU A 141 -5.03 16.67 0.44
C LEU A 141 -5.22 15.78 1.68
N HIS A 142 -4.41 14.72 1.84
CA HIS A 142 -4.47 13.82 2.98
C HIS A 142 -3.95 14.44 4.28
N THR A 143 -2.91 15.26 4.23
CA THR A 143 -2.31 15.88 5.42
C THR A 143 -2.86 17.26 5.76
N GLY A 144 -3.64 17.87 4.86
CA GLY A 144 -4.10 19.26 4.99
C GLY A 144 -2.98 20.28 4.72
N ASP A 145 -1.87 19.83 4.14
CA ASP A 145 -0.73 20.68 3.80
C ASP A 145 -0.80 21.17 2.35
N SER A 146 0.00 22.18 2.00
CA SER A 146 0.21 22.51 0.58
C SER A 146 1.09 21.46 -0.12
N ALA A 147 0.91 21.27 -1.43
CA ALA A 147 1.77 20.39 -2.24
C ALA A 147 3.26 20.75 -2.12
N ARG A 148 3.59 22.05 -2.06
CA ARG A 148 4.95 22.54 -1.84
C ARG A 148 5.50 22.15 -0.46
N THR A 149 4.64 22.15 0.56
CA THR A 149 5.03 21.73 1.91
C THR A 149 5.31 20.23 1.95
N VAL A 150 4.46 19.42 1.33
CA VAL A 150 4.66 17.97 1.18
C VAL A 150 5.98 17.68 0.49
N GLU A 151 6.22 18.28 -0.67
CA GLU A 151 7.45 18.12 -1.45
C GLU A 151 8.68 18.44 -0.61
N ARG A 152 8.69 19.61 0.07
CA ARG A 152 9.81 20.04 0.90
C ARG A 152 10.07 19.09 2.07
N GLN A 153 9.02 18.64 2.75
CA GLN A 153 9.16 17.74 3.89
C GLN A 153 9.60 16.34 3.46
N LEU A 154 9.12 15.86 2.31
CA LEU A 154 9.53 14.58 1.76
C LEU A 154 10.99 14.62 1.27
N LEU A 155 11.44 15.72 0.66
CA LEU A 155 12.84 15.92 0.30
C LEU A 155 13.75 15.94 1.54
N ARG A 156 13.32 16.59 2.63
CA ARG A 156 14.05 16.58 3.91
C ARG A 156 14.13 15.17 4.50
N ALA A 157 13.02 14.45 4.51
CA ALA A 157 12.97 13.06 4.97
C ALA A 157 13.93 12.16 4.17
N LYS A 158 13.89 12.25 2.83
CA LYS A 158 14.79 11.50 1.94
C LYS A 158 16.27 11.84 2.16
N ARG A 159 16.60 13.10 2.48
CA ARG A 159 17.98 13.50 2.81
C ARG A 159 18.43 12.93 4.16
N ALA A 160 17.57 13.00 5.17
CA ALA A 160 17.87 12.43 6.50
C ALA A 160 18.11 10.92 6.42
N LEU A 161 17.26 10.18 5.69
CA LEU A 161 17.46 8.74 5.48
C LEU A 161 18.78 8.42 4.77
N ARG A 162 19.19 9.22 3.77
CA ARG A 162 20.51 9.03 3.12
C ARG A 162 21.68 9.29 4.05
N GLN A 163 21.54 10.19 5.03
CA GLN A 163 22.58 10.45 6.02
C GLN A 163 22.71 9.27 6.98
N LEU A 164 21.58 8.71 7.42
CA LEU A 164 21.54 7.49 8.25
C LEU A 164 22.00 6.22 7.52
N ASP A 165 21.97 6.20 6.18
CA ASP A 165 22.54 5.12 5.37
C ASP A 165 24.07 5.21 5.23
N ALA A 166 24.66 6.38 5.54
CA ALA A 166 26.10 6.64 5.40
C ALA A 166 26.88 6.55 6.72
N GLU A 167 26.18 6.38 7.84
CA GLU A 167 26.71 6.14 9.19
C GLU A 167 26.78 4.64 9.49
#